data_AF-A0A2S8PV78-F1
#
_entry.id   AF-A0A2S8PV78-F1
#
_cell.length_a   1.000
_cell.length_b   1.000
_cell.length_c   1.000
_cell.angle_alpha   90.00
_cell.angle_beta   90.00
_cell.angle_gamma   90.00
#
_symmetry.space_group_name_H-M   'P 1'
#
loop_
_entity.id
_entity.type
_entity.pdbx_description
1 polymer ?
#
loop_
_entity_poly.entity_id
_entity_poly.type
_entity_poly.pdbx_seq_one_letter_code
_entity_poly.pdbx_strand_id
1 'polypeptide(L)'
;MLTAQQVIRYKVLEDYYQLYSKEGININLTGEQVDDAFEALLKEEGEIQDVIDGVRYGIQETDIKCPISRHYETKSVATQAPNGQWAGWTFYYGGGKHSEPELIEWIEDAYLLNCVEEEQLITIRKFNLMKNED
;
A
#
# COMPACT_ATOMS: atom_id res chain seq x y z
N MET A 1 4.48 16.50 8.39
CA MET A 1 4.43 15.60 7.20
C MET A 1 5.27 14.40 7.53
N LEU A 2 4.76 13.20 7.27
CA LEU A 2 5.50 11.96 7.53
C LEU A 2 6.45 11.66 6.38
N THR A 3 7.51 10.89 6.62
CA THR A 3 8.26 10.25 5.54
C THR A 3 7.45 9.10 4.91
N ALA A 4 7.88 8.58 3.77
CA ALA A 4 7.20 7.45 3.14
C ALA A 4 7.26 6.18 4.02
N GLN A 5 8.41 5.94 4.65
CA GLN A 5 8.61 4.86 5.63
C GLN A 5 7.61 5.00 6.78
N GLN A 6 7.48 6.20 7.34
CA GLN A 6 6.54 6.49 8.42
C GLN A 6 5.09 6.30 7.99
N VAL A 7 4.71 6.64 6.75
CA VAL A 7 3.35 6.35 6.25
C VAL A 7 3.06 4.84 6.27
N ILE A 8 4.01 4.03 5.79
CA ILE A 8 3.85 2.57 5.78
C ILE A 8 3.81 2.01 7.20
N ARG A 9 4.75 2.40 8.06
CA ARG A 9 4.78 2.00 9.48
C ARG A 9 3.47 2.37 10.17
N TYR A 10 2.93 3.55 9.90
CA TYR A 10 1.66 3.97 10.46
C TYR A 10 0.48 3.12 9.97
N LYS A 11 0.50 2.70 8.71
CA LYS A 11 -0.48 1.74 8.20
C LYS A 11 -0.38 0.38 8.90
N VAL A 12 0.83 -0.14 9.10
CA VAL A 12 1.04 -1.39 9.85
C VAL A 12 0.49 -1.28 11.27
N LEU A 13 0.75 -0.16 11.95
CA LEU A 13 0.20 0.10 13.28
C LEU A 13 -1.33 0.12 13.27
N GLU A 14 -1.95 0.82 12.31
CA GLU A 14 -3.41 0.82 12.14
C GLU A 14 -3.96 -0.60 12.01
N ASP A 15 -3.43 -1.38 11.08
CA ASP A 15 -3.93 -2.73 10.80
C ASP A 15 -3.71 -3.66 12.00
N TYR A 16 -2.55 -3.57 12.66
CA TYR A 16 -2.25 -4.34 13.87
C TYR A 16 -3.24 -4.02 15.00
N TYR A 17 -3.43 -2.74 15.33
CA TYR A 17 -4.35 -2.36 16.41
C TYR A 17 -5.81 -2.63 16.06
N GLN A 18 -6.21 -2.58 14.79
CA GLN A 18 -7.55 -2.99 14.36
C GLN A 18 -7.80 -4.49 14.58
N LEU A 19 -6.79 -5.33 14.35
CA LEU A 19 -6.89 -6.79 14.49
C LEU A 19 -6.78 -7.24 15.96
N TYR A 20 -5.88 -6.64 16.73
CA TYR A 20 -5.46 -7.16 18.03
C TYR A 20 -5.84 -6.27 19.23
N SER A 21 -6.31 -5.03 19.01
CA SER A 21 -6.74 -4.12 20.09
C SER A 21 -8.23 -3.79 20.02
N LYS A 22 -8.88 -3.72 21.19
CA LYS A 22 -10.29 -3.28 21.30
C LYS A 22 -10.47 -1.77 21.18
N GLU A 23 -9.40 -0.99 21.41
CA GLU A 23 -9.46 0.47 21.47
C GLU A 23 -8.99 1.14 20.16
N GLY A 24 -8.37 0.38 19.25
CA GLY A 24 -7.78 0.90 18.01
C GLY A 24 -6.51 1.74 18.24
N ILE A 25 -6.10 2.50 17.23
CA ILE A 25 -4.95 3.43 17.30
C ILE A 25 -5.42 4.90 17.32
N ASN A 26 -4.68 5.75 18.04
CA ASN A 26 -4.85 7.19 17.95
C ASN A 26 -4.32 7.72 16.59
N ILE A 27 -5.19 8.33 15.80
CA ILE A 27 -4.90 8.79 14.43
C ILE A 27 -4.02 10.06 14.31
N ASN A 28 -3.54 10.62 15.42
CA ASN A 28 -2.71 11.84 15.43
C ASN A 28 -1.29 11.63 16.00
N LEU A 29 -0.56 10.62 15.49
CA LEU A 29 0.84 10.43 15.83
C LEU A 29 1.78 11.33 15.00
N THR A 30 2.82 11.85 15.65
CA THR A 30 3.99 12.44 14.99
C THR A 30 4.88 11.35 14.38
N GLY A 31 5.80 11.71 13.47
CA GLY A 31 6.68 10.74 12.83
C GLY A 31 7.55 9.95 13.82
N GLU A 32 8.10 10.63 14.84
CA GLU A 32 8.87 9.98 15.91
C GLU A 32 8.00 9.00 16.70
N GLN A 33 6.76 9.36 17.03
CA GLN A 33 5.84 8.46 17.73
C GLN A 33 5.43 7.25 16.89
N VAL A 34 5.30 7.41 15.56
CA VAL A 34 5.05 6.29 14.65
C VAL A 34 6.23 5.33 14.66
N ASP A 35 7.46 5.86 14.51
CA ASP A 35 8.67 5.04 14.51
C ASP A 35 8.87 4.32 15.85
N ASP A 36 8.73 5.03 16.97
CA ASP A 36 8.87 4.46 18.31
C ASP A 36 7.85 3.35 18.57
N ALA A 37 6.58 3.55 18.17
CA ALA A 37 5.54 2.54 18.35
C ALA A 37 5.78 1.31 17.47
N PHE A 38 6.21 1.52 16.21
CA PHE A 38 6.53 0.44 15.29
C PHE A 38 7.72 -0.38 15.80
N GLU A 39 8.80 0.27 16.23
CA GLU A 39 9.98 -0.38 16.80
C GLU A 39 9.69 -1.08 18.13
N ALA A 40 8.74 -0.59 18.92
CA ALA A 40 8.28 -1.26 20.12
C ALA A 40 7.58 -2.58 19.76
N LEU A 41 6.63 -2.56 18.82
CA LEU A 41 5.93 -3.76 18.39
C LEU A 41 6.84 -4.79 17.71
N LEU A 42 7.86 -4.36 16.95
CA LEU A 42 8.84 -5.27 16.36
C LEU A 42 9.63 -6.09 17.40
N LYS A 43 9.74 -5.58 18.64
CA LYS A 43 10.43 -6.27 19.74
C LYS A 43 9.52 -7.17 20.57
N GLU A 44 8.21 -7.04 20.39
CA GLU A 44 7.25 -7.93 21.04
C GLU A 44 7.20 -9.27 20.29
N GLU A 45 7.10 -10.38 21.02
CA GLU A 45 6.79 -11.67 20.40
C GLU A 45 5.32 -11.64 19.95
N GLY A 46 5.08 -11.57 18.64
CA GLY A 46 3.72 -11.49 18.12
C GLY A 46 3.60 -11.50 16.60
N GLU A 47 2.36 -11.35 16.15
CA GLU A 47 1.92 -11.49 14.76
C GLU A 47 2.17 -10.24 13.89
N ILE A 48 3.05 -9.32 14.31
CA ILE A 48 3.32 -8.10 13.54
C ILE A 48 3.88 -8.40 12.15
N GLN A 49 4.63 -9.50 12.00
CA GLN A 49 5.18 -9.90 10.71
C GLN A 49 4.07 -10.24 9.69
N ASP A 50 3.02 -10.92 10.11
CA ASP A 50 1.86 -11.21 9.27
C ASP A 50 1.15 -9.92 8.83
N VAL A 51 1.10 -8.91 9.69
CA VAL A 51 0.55 -7.59 9.36
C VAL A 51 1.44 -6.83 8.37
N ILE A 52 2.76 -6.83 8.59
CA ILE A 52 3.73 -6.22 7.68
C ILE A 52 3.62 -6.85 6.29
N ASP A 53 3.56 -8.18 6.23
CA ASP A 53 3.38 -8.92 4.98
C ASP A 53 2.02 -8.62 4.33
N GLY A 54 0.97 -8.43 5.11
CA GLY A 54 -0.32 -7.95 4.62
C GLY A 54 -0.21 -6.57 3.95
N VAL A 55 0.43 -5.61 4.63
CA VAL A 55 0.62 -4.24 4.10
C VAL A 55 1.52 -4.24 2.87
N ARG A 56 2.51 -5.12 2.80
CA ARG A 56 3.47 -5.24 1.69
C ARG A 56 2.82 -5.45 0.33
N TYR A 57 1.65 -6.10 0.27
CA TYR A 57 0.87 -6.26 -0.97
C TYR A 57 0.32 -4.92 -1.50
N GLY A 58 0.21 -3.91 -0.62
CA GLY A 58 -0.44 -2.63 -0.90
C GLY A 58 -1.95 -2.76 -1.01
N ILE A 59 -2.64 -1.62 -0.90
CA ILE A 59 -4.11 -1.56 -1.07
C ILE A 59 -4.51 -1.19 -2.50
N GLN A 60 -3.58 -0.61 -3.28
CA GLN A 60 -3.84 -0.10 -4.62
C GLN A 60 -2.59 -0.23 -5.51
N GLU A 61 -2.76 -0.74 -6.74
CA GLU A 61 -1.74 -0.66 -7.80
C GLU A 61 -1.75 0.74 -8.42
N THR A 62 -0.58 1.34 -8.62
CA THR A 62 -0.45 2.77 -8.97
C THR A 62 -0.16 3.04 -10.44
N ASP A 63 0.16 2.00 -11.22
CA ASP A 63 0.65 2.10 -12.61
C ASP A 63 1.91 2.97 -12.80
N ILE A 64 2.57 3.38 -11.71
CA ILE A 64 3.86 4.08 -11.76
C ILE A 64 4.93 3.09 -12.23
N LYS A 65 5.83 3.53 -13.11
CA LYS A 65 6.93 2.69 -13.59
C LYS A 65 7.83 2.27 -12.42
N CYS A 66 7.92 0.96 -12.17
CA CYS A 66 8.81 0.36 -11.19
C CYS A 66 10.03 -0.32 -11.85
N PRO A 67 11.11 -0.60 -11.10
CA PRO A 67 12.24 -1.37 -11.59
C PRO A 67 11.82 -2.74 -12.11
N ILE A 68 12.42 -3.19 -13.20
CA ILE A 68 12.19 -4.53 -13.77
C ILE A 68 13.25 -5.48 -13.19
N SER A 69 12.85 -6.68 -12.77
CA SER A 69 13.74 -7.73 -12.32
C SER A 69 13.79 -8.90 -13.30
N ARG A 70 14.96 -9.58 -13.37
CA ARG A 70 15.10 -10.85 -14.11
C ARG A 70 14.64 -12.06 -13.30
N HIS A 71 14.52 -11.89 -11.99
CA HIS A 71 14.27 -12.97 -11.03
C HIS A 71 12.87 -12.91 -10.43
N TYR A 72 12.27 -11.72 -10.42
CA TYR A 72 10.99 -11.42 -9.78
C TYR A 72 10.09 -10.69 -10.76
N GLU A 73 8.78 -10.87 -10.58
CA GLU A 73 7.79 -9.94 -11.12
C GLU A 73 7.71 -8.71 -10.20
N THR A 74 7.30 -7.58 -10.77
CA THR A 74 7.30 -6.29 -10.08
C THR A 74 6.04 -5.50 -10.39
N LYS A 75 5.45 -4.89 -9.36
CA LYS A 75 4.34 -3.94 -9.47
C LYS A 75 4.63 -2.71 -8.62
N SER A 76 4.06 -1.57 -8.99
CA SER A 76 4.05 -0.39 -8.13
C SER A 76 2.76 -0.36 -7.34
N VAL A 77 2.86 -0.45 -6.02
CA VAL A 77 1.70 -0.47 -5.13
C VAL A 77 1.78 0.67 -4.13
N ALA A 78 0.66 0.96 -3.49
CA ALA A 78 0.55 2.04 -2.53
C ALA A 78 -0.32 1.68 -1.33
N THR A 79 -0.17 2.46 -0.28
CA THR A 79 -1.05 2.52 0.88
C THR A 79 -1.28 3.94 1.36
N GLN A 80 -2.29 4.10 2.21
CA GLN A 80 -2.64 5.35 2.87
C GLN A 80 -2.52 5.18 4.38
N ALA A 81 -1.86 6.13 5.05
CA ALA A 81 -1.85 6.21 6.50
C ALA A 81 -3.16 6.80 7.05
N PRO A 82 -3.49 6.59 8.34
CA PRO A 82 -4.68 7.16 8.98
C PRO A 82 -4.83 8.68 8.85
N ASN A 83 -3.72 9.41 8.70
CA ASN A 83 -3.73 10.86 8.50
C ASN A 83 -4.01 11.29 7.03
N GLY A 84 -4.29 10.33 6.15
CA GLY A 84 -4.62 10.55 4.74
C GLY A 84 -3.42 10.62 3.79
N GLN A 85 -2.19 10.62 4.29
CA GLN A 85 -0.98 10.69 3.46
C GLN A 85 -0.72 9.35 2.76
N TRP A 86 -0.33 9.38 1.48
CA TRP A 86 -0.07 8.18 0.69
C TRP A 86 1.44 7.93 0.50
N ALA A 87 1.80 6.65 0.47
CA ALA A 87 3.13 6.18 0.09
C ALA A 87 3.04 5.00 -0.87
N GLY A 88 3.98 4.92 -1.79
CA GLY A 88 4.13 3.82 -2.75
C GLY A 88 5.50 3.18 -2.68
N TRP A 89 5.61 1.95 -3.17
CA TRP A 89 6.85 1.19 -3.27
C TRP A 89 6.79 0.20 -4.43
N THR A 90 7.90 -0.47 -4.70
CA THR A 90 7.93 -1.60 -5.65
C THR A 90 7.64 -2.89 -4.90
N PHE A 91 6.53 -3.53 -5.23
CA PHE A 91 6.20 -4.86 -4.75
C PHE A 91 6.85 -5.92 -5.65
N TYR A 92 7.79 -6.68 -5.09
CA TYR A 92 8.42 -7.81 -5.74
C TYR A 92 7.68 -9.10 -5.38
N TYR A 93 7.34 -9.92 -6.36
CA TYR A 93 6.64 -11.19 -6.15
C TYR A 93 6.99 -12.23 -7.21
N GLY A 94 6.44 -13.44 -7.06
CA GLY A 94 6.74 -14.57 -7.91
C GLY A 94 8.18 -15.06 -7.73
N GLY A 95 8.76 -15.57 -8.81
CA GLY A 95 10.07 -16.20 -8.81
C GLY A 95 10.00 -17.73 -8.74
N GLY A 96 11.17 -18.37 -8.60
CA GLY A 96 11.29 -19.83 -8.57
C GLY A 96 11.07 -20.41 -7.16
N LYS A 97 11.10 -21.74 -7.04
CA LYS A 97 10.95 -22.45 -5.74
C LYS A 97 11.90 -21.97 -4.61
N HIS A 98 13.01 -21.33 -4.96
CA HIS A 98 14.04 -20.86 -4.03
C HIS A 98 14.14 -19.34 -3.97
N SER A 99 13.13 -18.62 -4.47
CA SER A 99 13.09 -17.17 -4.37
C SER A 99 12.33 -16.75 -3.12
N GLU A 100 12.86 -15.76 -2.42
CA GLU A 100 12.30 -15.23 -1.18
C GLU A 100 12.03 -13.73 -1.38
N PRO A 101 11.05 -13.36 -2.24
CA PRO A 101 10.73 -11.96 -2.48
C PRO A 101 10.35 -11.22 -1.19
N GLU A 102 9.83 -11.91 -0.18
CA GLU A 102 9.52 -11.44 1.19
C GLU A 102 10.71 -10.79 1.91
N LEU A 103 11.94 -11.23 1.60
CA LEU A 103 13.16 -10.71 2.22
C LEU A 103 13.71 -9.45 1.55
N ILE A 104 13.13 -9.00 0.44
CA ILE A 104 13.54 -7.76 -0.21
C ILE A 104 13.06 -6.59 0.64
N GLU A 105 14.02 -5.80 1.13
CA GLU A 105 13.73 -4.55 1.84
C GLU A 105 12.94 -3.61 0.93
N TRP A 106 11.75 -3.21 1.38
CA TRP A 106 10.79 -2.48 0.54
C TRP A 106 10.28 -1.20 1.21
N ILE A 107 10.35 -1.11 2.54
CA ILE A 107 9.91 0.07 3.28
C ILE A 107 10.91 1.20 3.05
N GLU A 108 12.21 0.90 3.12
CA GLU A 108 13.27 1.90 2.95
C GLU A 108 13.25 2.59 1.57
N ASP A 109 12.83 1.88 0.53
CA ASP A 109 12.73 2.39 -0.85
C ASP A 109 11.38 3.05 -1.18
N ALA A 110 10.51 3.24 -0.17
CA ALA A 110 9.22 3.86 -0.37
C ALA A 110 9.31 5.35 -0.73
N TYR A 111 8.28 5.83 -1.44
CA TYR A 111 8.17 7.22 -1.88
C TYR A 111 6.79 7.80 -1.60
N LEU A 112 6.73 9.11 -1.34
CA LEU A 112 5.47 9.81 -1.10
C LEU A 112 4.68 9.97 -2.40
N LEU A 113 3.36 9.83 -2.29
CA LEU A 113 2.43 10.00 -3.39
C LEU A 113 1.54 11.21 -3.15
N ASN A 114 1.31 11.99 -4.21
CA ASN A 114 0.25 12.99 -4.26
C ASN A 114 -0.95 12.38 -4.96
N CYS A 115 -1.83 11.72 -4.21
CA CYS A 115 -3.06 11.14 -4.75
C CYS A 115 -4.09 12.24 -5.03
N VAL A 116 -4.63 12.25 -6.25
CA VAL A 116 -5.72 13.14 -6.67
C VAL A 116 -6.87 12.25 -7.14
N GLU A 117 -8.02 12.38 -6.49
CA GLU A 117 -9.24 11.66 -6.86
C GLU A 117 -10.10 12.53 -7.77
N GLU A 118 -10.46 12.03 -8.95
CA GLU A 118 -11.36 12.69 -9.90
C GLU A 118 -12.52 11.76 -10.27
N GLU A 119 -13.75 12.17 -9.98
CA GLU A 119 -14.94 11.45 -10.41
C GLU A 119 -15.36 11.90 -11.82
N GLN A 120 -15.48 10.95 -12.75
CA GLN A 120 -15.85 11.24 -14.14
C GLN A 120 -17.16 10.53 -14.53
N LEU A 121 -18.16 11.29 -14.95
CA LEU A 121 -19.41 10.77 -15.52
C LEU A 121 -19.29 10.66 -17.05
N ILE A 122 -19.25 9.43 -17.58
CA ILE A 122 -19.15 9.19 -19.02
C ILE A 122 -20.48 8.68 -19.58
N THR A 123 -21.05 9.41 -20.54
CA THR A 123 -22.22 8.95 -21.32
C THR A 123 -21.79 8.57 -22.73
N ILE A 124 -21.86 7.27 -23.07
CA ILE A 124 -21.60 6.77 -24.43
C ILE A 124 -22.94 6.48 -25.12
N ARG A 125 -23.26 7.23 -26.18
CA ARG A 125 -24.43 6.97 -27.03
C ARG A 125 -23.97 6.48 -28.39
N LYS A 126 -24.35 5.25 -28.74
CA LYS A 126 -24.15 4.68 -30.07
C LYS A 126 -25.50 4.63 -30.78
N PHE A 127 -25.56 5.16 -32.00
CA PHE A 127 -26.76 5.18 -32.82
C PHE A 127 -26.55 4.29 -34.04
N ASN A 128 -27.58 3.54 -34.41
CA ASN A 128 -27.62 2.76 -35.64
C ASN A 128 -28.86 3.17 -36.44
N LEU A 129 -28.78 3.05 -37.77
CA LEU A 129 -29.89 3.37 -38.67
C LEU A 129 -31.00 2.31 -38.51
N MET A 130 -32.22 2.71 -38.21
CA MET A 130 -33.39 1.84 -38.36
C MET A 130 -33.90 1.93 -39.79
N LYS A 131 -34.05 0.78 -40.47
CA LYS A 131 -34.79 0.70 -41.73
C LYS A 131 -36.27 0.67 -41.40
N ASN A 132 -37.05 1.55 -42.00
CA ASN A 132 -38.50 1.43 -42.01
C ASN A 132 -38.88 0.45 -43.12
N GLU A 133 -39.77 -0.49 -42.83
CA GLU A 133 -40.45 -1.27 -43.88
C GLU A 133 -41.57 -0.39 -44.43
N ASP A 134 -41.56 -0.15 -45.75
CA ASP A 134 -42.59 0.59 -46.49
C ASP A 134 -43.91 -0.22 -46.59
#